data_AF-A0A961NXC4-F1
#
_entry.id   AF-A0A961NXC4-F1
#
_cell.length_a   1.000
_cell.length_b   1.000
_cell.length_c   1.000
_cell.angle_alpha   90.00
_cell.angle_beta   90.00
_cell.angle_gamma   90.00
#
_symmetry.space_group_name_H-M   'P 1'
#
loop_
_entity.id
_entity.type
_entity.pdbx_description
1 polymer ?
#
loop_
_entity_poly.entity_id
_entity_poly.type
_entity_poly.pdbx_seq_one_letter_code
_entity_poly.pdbx_strand_id
1 'polypeptide(L)' 'MDYKAAGAPKLGKNAPRHAEHNARGSKKTPFGKTETKAELVARLKAAAEKRTEKNTGK' A
#
# COMPACT_ATOMS: atom_id res chain seq x y z
N MET A 1 -27.10 -0.10 -37.63
CA MET A 1 -26.15 -0.07 -36.50
C MET A 1 -26.94 -0.20 -35.22
N ASP A 2 -26.93 -1.37 -34.58
CA ASP A 2 -27.72 -1.63 -33.36
C ASP A 2 -27.02 -1.04 -32.14
N TYR A 3 -27.24 0.24 -31.88
CA TYR A 3 -26.65 0.98 -30.74
C TYR A 3 -27.06 0.42 -29.36
N LYS A 4 -28.02 -0.52 -29.30
CA LYS A 4 -28.41 -1.24 -28.08
C LYS A 4 -27.49 -2.41 -27.70
N ALA A 5 -26.64 -2.88 -28.62
CA ALA A 5 -25.68 -3.95 -28.33
C ALA A 5 -24.44 -3.45 -27.56
N ALA A 6 -24.20 -2.14 -27.57
CA ALA A 6 -23.16 -1.49 -26.76
C ALA A 6 -23.68 -1.28 -25.33
N GLY A 7 -23.79 -2.36 -24.56
CA GLY A 7 -24.27 -2.32 -23.17
C GLY A 7 -23.59 -1.24 -22.32
N ALA A 8 -24.35 -0.67 -21.38
CA ALA A 8 -23.88 0.43 -20.54
C ALA A 8 -22.56 0.09 -19.81
N PRO A 9 -21.60 1.04 -19.73
CA PRO A 9 -20.36 0.82 -19.01
C PRO A 9 -20.66 0.50 -17.55
N LYS A 10 -20.12 -0.61 -17.04
CA LYS A 10 -20.27 -1.00 -15.63
C LYS A 10 -19.67 0.11 -14.76
N LEU A 11 -20.51 0.81 -14.00
CA LEU A 11 -20.03 1.73 -12.98
C LEU A 11 -19.14 0.95 -11.99
N GLY A 12 -17.90 1.41 -11.83
CA GLY A 12 -17.09 1.01 -10.70
C GLY A 12 -17.83 1.45 -9.43
N LYS A 13 -18.31 0.49 -8.65
CA LYS A 13 -18.76 0.75 -7.28
C LYS A 13 -17.61 1.44 -6.53
N ASN A 14 -17.89 2.31 -5.56
CA ASN A 14 -16.96 3.18 -4.80
C ASN A 14 -15.71 2.53 -4.15
N ALA A 15 -15.28 1.34 -4.57
CA ALA A 15 -14.01 0.75 -4.24
C ALA A 15 -12.84 1.47 -4.95
N PRO A 16 -11.71 1.68 -4.24
CA PRO A 16 -10.46 2.11 -4.86
C PRO A 16 -10.07 1.21 -6.03
N ARG A 17 -9.61 1.79 -7.14
CA ARG A 17 -9.14 1.01 -8.30
C ARG A 17 -7.89 0.19 -8.00
N HIS A 18 -7.12 0.61 -7.00
CA HIS A 18 -5.86 -0.01 -6.60
C HIS A 18 -5.78 -0.09 -5.07
N ALA A 19 -5.22 -1.19 -4.56
CA ALA A 19 -4.94 -1.33 -3.14
C ALA A 19 -3.57 -0.73 -2.82
N GLU A 20 -3.50 0.13 -1.81
CA GLU A 20 -2.22 0.69 -1.36
C GLU A 20 -1.35 -0.43 -0.77
N HIS A 21 -0.04 -0.40 -1.08
CA HIS A 21 0.89 -1.42 -0.62
C HIS A 21 1.01 -1.54 0.90
N ASN A 22 0.67 -0.48 1.64
CA ASN A 22 0.68 -0.43 3.10
C ASN A 22 -0.71 -0.24 3.70
N ALA A 23 -1.79 -0.43 2.92
CA ALA A 23 -3.16 -0.31 3.40
C ALA A 23 -3.39 -1.15 4.66
N ARG A 24 -3.89 -0.52 5.73
CA ARG A 24 -4.17 -1.21 6.99
C ARG A 24 -5.26 -2.27 6.77
N GLY A 25 -5.06 -3.45 7.33
CA GLY A 25 -5.83 -4.65 7.02
C GLY A 25 -5.28 -5.50 5.87
N SER A 26 -4.23 -5.06 5.18
CA SER A 26 -3.57 -5.89 4.15
C SER A 26 -2.76 -7.03 4.76
N LYS A 27 -2.32 -7.99 3.93
CA LYS A 27 -1.40 -9.06 4.33
C LYS A 27 -0.10 -8.54 4.96
N LYS A 28 0.37 -7.35 4.52
CA LYS A 28 1.60 -6.71 5.04
C LYS A 28 1.35 -5.92 6.33
N THR A 29 0.16 -5.35 6.48
CA THR A 29 -0.22 -4.51 7.63
C THR A 29 -1.58 -4.93 8.20
N PRO A 30 -1.70 -6.14 8.78
CA PRO A 30 -2.98 -6.68 9.24
C PRO A 30 -3.58 -5.87 10.39
N PHE A 31 -4.91 -5.97 10.57
CA PHE A 31 -5.59 -5.33 11.68
C PHE A 31 -5.12 -5.88 13.03
N GLY A 32 -5.11 -5.04 14.06
CA GLY A 32 -4.77 -5.43 15.44
C GLY A 32 -3.28 -5.69 15.71
N LYS A 33 -2.43 -5.79 14.68
CA LYS A 33 -0.98 -5.87 14.87
C LYS A 33 -0.39 -4.47 15.01
N THR A 34 0.08 -4.16 16.20
CA THR A 34 0.95 -3.02 16.47
C THR A 34 2.29 -3.54 16.97
N GLU A 35 3.37 -3.08 16.34
CA GLU A 35 4.74 -3.39 16.76
C GLU A 35 4.95 -2.89 18.20
N THR A 36 5.77 -3.59 18.98
CA THR A 36 6.18 -3.07 20.29
C THR A 36 7.09 -1.86 20.09
N LYS A 37 7.22 -1.00 21.12
CA LYS A 37 8.05 0.22 21.03
C LYS A 37 9.50 -0.09 20.63
N ALA A 38 10.05 -1.20 21.11
CA ALA A 38 11.41 -1.62 20.79
C ALA A 38 11.55 -2.00 19.30
N GLU A 39 10.60 -2.77 18.77
CA GLU A 39 10.57 -3.18 17.36
C GLU A 39 10.44 -1.96 16.44
N LEU A 40 9.57 -1.00 16.79
CA LEU A 40 9.40 0.24 16.04
C LEU A 40 10.70 1.05 15.97
N VAL A 41 11.41 1.18 17.10
CA VAL A 41 12.70 1.89 17.14
C VAL A 41 13.75 1.19 16.28
N ALA A 42 13.81 -0.15 16.34
CA ALA A 42 14.73 -0.92 15.49
C ALA A 42 14.44 -0.71 14.00
N ARG A 43 13.16 -0.72 13.61
CA ARG A 43 12.73 -0.47 12.23
C ARG A 43 13.10 0.94 11.75
N LEU A 44 12.96 1.95 12.61
CA LEU A 44 13.34 3.33 12.27
C LEU A 44 14.84 3.48 12.06
N LYS A 45 15.67 2.84 12.89
CA LYS A 45 17.13 2.84 12.74
C LYS A 45 17.55 2.16 11.43
N ALA A 46 17.05 0.96 11.17
CA ALA A 46 17.33 0.24 9.92
C ALA A 46 16.86 1.00 8.67
N ALA A 47 15.75 1.75 8.76
CA ALA A 47 15.29 2.60 7.67
C ALA A 47 16.21 3.82 7.45
N ALA A 48 16.77 4.39 8.51
CA ALA A 48 17.73 5.49 8.43
C ALA A 48 19.04 5.03 7.76
N GLU A 49 19.58 3.89 8.16
CA GLU A 49 20.79 3.29 7.55
C GLU A 49 20.59 3.02 6.05
N LYS A 50 19.47 2.41 5.66
CA LYS A 50 19.13 2.19 4.24
C LYS A 50 18.99 3.48 3.44
N ARG A 51 18.59 4.59 4.07
CA ARG A 51 18.50 5.89 3.41
C ARG A 51 19.88 6.50 3.21
N THR A 52 20.74 6.39 4.23
CA THR A 52 22.13 6.87 4.12
C THR A 52 22.89 6.10 3.06
N GLU A 53 22.80 4.77 3.03
CA GLU A 53 23.43 3.91 2.02
C GLU A 53 22.99 4.26 0.59
N LYS A 54 21.68 4.44 0.37
CA LYS A 54 21.15 4.84 -0.95
C LYS A 54 21.57 6.25 -1.37
N ASN A 55 21.81 7.15 -0.41
CA ASN A 55 22.30 8.50 -0.71
C ASN A 55 23.80 8.50 -1.00
N THR A 56 24.59 7.61 -0.39
CA THR A 56 26.03 7.50 -0.63
C THR A 56 26.39 6.68 -1.87
N GLY A 57 25.45 5.88 -2.38
CA GLY A 57 25.60 5.09 -3.61
C GLY A 57 24.98 5.72 -4.85
N LYS A 58 24.68 7.03 -4.83
CA LYS A 58 24.20 7.79 -5.98
C LYS A 58 25.30 8.65 -6.56
#